data_AF-A0AAD4S418-F1
#
_entry.id   AF-A0AAD4S418-F1
#
_cell.length_a   1.000
_cell.length_b   1.000
_cell.length_c   1.000
_cell.angle_alpha   90.00
_cell.angle_beta   90.00
_cell.angle_gamma   90.00
#
_symmetry.space_group_name_H-M   'P 1'
#
loop_
_entity.id
_entity.type
_entity.pdbx_description
1 polymer ?
#
loop_
_entity_poly.entity_id
_entity_poly.type
_entity_poly.pdbx_seq_one_letter_code
_entity_poly.pdbx_strand_id
1 'polypeptide(L)'
;DAPLPKWLSSGTQNLIRRILDRNRKTRITIMGIKEDEWFKQDYTPTNVEDDDDEGIHIDDGAFLIQEVPEDVDKYLNQPTLINAYQVISMFSCLDLSGFFEKEDASEGKIRFTSNHSPKNLLEKIEDIVTEMGLQVWKKNRMVSKV
;
A
#
# COMPACT_ATOMS: atom_id res chain seq x y z
N ASP A 1 8.71 22.71 -14.94
CA ASP A 1 8.76 21.83 -13.75
C ASP A 1 7.40 21.29 -13.41
N ALA A 2 7.34 20.09 -12.83
CA ALA A 2 6.09 19.50 -12.36
C ALA A 2 5.54 20.35 -11.19
N PRO A 3 4.24 20.68 -11.18
CA PRO A 3 3.64 21.45 -10.10
C PRO A 3 3.65 20.62 -8.82
N LEU A 4 4.25 21.17 -7.76
CA LEU A 4 4.22 20.56 -6.44
C LEU A 4 3.03 21.09 -5.63
N PRO A 5 2.40 20.26 -4.80
CA PRO A 5 1.31 20.71 -3.93
C PRO A 5 1.74 21.83 -2.99
N LYS A 6 0.88 22.86 -2.86
CA LYS A 6 1.15 24.04 -2.02
C LYS A 6 1.18 23.75 -0.50
N TRP A 7 0.65 22.61 -0.07
CA TRP A 7 0.64 22.19 1.34
C TRP A 7 1.99 21.63 1.80
N LEU A 8 2.91 21.33 0.88
CA LEU A 8 4.27 20.94 1.22
C LEU A 8 5.07 22.17 1.67
N SER A 9 5.91 21.99 2.70
CA SER A 9 6.85 23.04 3.10
C SER A 9 7.81 23.38 1.95
N SER A 10 8.35 24.59 1.94
CA SER A 10 9.33 25.00 0.93
C SER A 10 10.58 24.10 0.93
N GLY A 11 11.03 23.65 2.11
CA GLY A 11 12.12 22.70 2.26
C GLY A 11 11.81 21.35 1.59
N THR A 12 10.64 20.78 1.86
CA THR A 12 10.19 19.53 1.22
C THR A 12 10.12 19.67 -0.29
N GLN A 13 9.55 20.77 -0.79
CA GLN A 13 9.42 20.99 -2.23
C GLN A 13 10.79 21.08 -2.92
N ASN A 14 11.77 21.72 -2.27
CA ASN A 14 13.13 21.79 -2.79
C ASN A 14 13.78 20.41 -2.83
N LEU A 15 13.73 19.67 -1.72
CA LEU A 15 14.29 18.33 -1.64
C LEU A 15 13.68 17.39 -2.70
N ILE A 16 12.35 17.40 -2.87
CA ILE A 16 11.67 16.59 -3.89
C ILE A 16 12.16 16.94 -5.31
N ARG A 17 12.36 18.23 -5.63
CA ARG A 17 12.88 18.64 -6.95
C ARG A 17 14.29 18.11 -7.20
N ARG A 18 15.15 18.11 -6.18
CA ARG A 18 16.52 17.60 -6.26
C ARG A 18 16.57 16.07 -6.40
N ILE A 19 15.65 15.37 -5.73
CA ILE A 19 15.46 13.91 -5.86
C ILE A 19 14.97 13.54 -7.26
N LEU A 20 13.98 14.28 -7.77
CA LEU A 20 13.34 14.02 -9.06
C LEU A 20 14.01 14.75 -10.24
N ASP A 21 15.27 15.19 -10.07
CA ASP A 21 16.03 15.76 -11.17
C ASP A 21 16.21 14.72 -12.30
N ARG A 22 15.86 15.12 -13.52
CA ARG A 22 15.93 14.29 -14.72
C ARG A 22 17.38 13.95 -15.07
N ASN A 23 18.30 14.86 -14.79
CA ASN A 23 19.71 14.64 -15.07
C ASN A 23 20.36 13.89 -13.89
N ARG A 24 20.80 12.64 -14.15
CA ARG A 24 21.42 11.78 -13.14
C ARG A 24 22.67 12.38 -12.51
N LYS A 25 23.40 13.24 -13.22
CA LYS A 25 24.64 13.86 -12.72
C LYS A 25 24.39 15.00 -11.73
N THR A 26 23.25 15.66 -11.84
CA THR A 26 22.86 16.79 -10.98
C THR A 26 21.84 16.41 -9.92
N ARG A 27 21.25 15.20 -10.05
CA ARG A 27 20.40 14.59 -9.03
C ARG A 27 21.15 14.46 -7.70
N ILE A 28 20.46 14.79 -6.62
CA ILE A 28 20.98 14.65 -5.26
C ILE A 28 21.35 13.18 -4.96
N THR A 29 22.46 12.99 -4.26
CA THR A 29 22.91 11.68 -3.80
C THR A 29 22.27 11.32 -2.46
N ILE A 30 22.34 10.05 -2.03
CA ILE A 30 21.85 9.63 -0.71
C ILE A 30 22.53 10.43 0.41
N MET A 31 23.84 10.63 0.31
CA MET A 31 24.60 11.46 1.25
C MET A 31 24.06 12.90 1.28
N GLY A 32 23.80 13.48 0.11
CA GLY A 32 23.19 14.81 0.02
C GLY A 32 21.77 14.89 0.58
N ILE A 33 21.00 13.80 0.53
CA ILE A 33 19.68 13.72 1.19
C ILE A 33 19.86 13.67 2.71
N LYS A 34 20.77 12.82 3.22
CA LYS A 34 21.09 12.73 4.66
C LYS A 34 21.56 14.08 5.23
N GLU A 35 22.19 14.91 4.41
CA GLU A 35 22.65 16.25 4.77
C GLU A 35 21.58 17.35 4.67
N ASP A 36 20.45 17.11 4.01
CA ASP A 36 19.42 18.13 3.77
C ASP A 36 18.72 18.55 5.07
N GLU A 37 18.56 19.86 5.27
CA GLU A 37 17.96 20.43 6.50
C GLU A 37 16.52 19.97 6.73
N TRP A 38 15.74 19.80 5.64
CA TRP A 38 14.38 19.28 5.78
C TRP A 38 14.38 17.80 6.18
N PHE A 39 15.35 17.02 5.67
CA PHE A 39 15.46 15.60 6.00
C PHE A 39 15.93 15.37 7.44
N LYS A 40 16.84 16.20 7.95
CA LYS A 40 17.34 16.11 9.33
C LYS A 40 16.31 16.49 10.39
N GLN A 41 15.27 17.23 10.01
CA GLN A 41 14.26 17.69 10.94
C GLN A 41 13.54 16.49 11.58
N ASP A 42 13.70 16.33 12.89
CA ASP A 42 13.14 15.25 13.70
C ASP A 42 13.55 13.82 13.27
N TYR A 43 14.59 13.69 12.44
CA TYR A 43 15.11 12.40 12.02
C TYR A 43 16.07 11.83 13.06
N THR A 44 15.76 10.63 13.54
CA THR A 44 16.66 9.84 14.39
C THR A 44 17.20 8.68 13.56
N PRO A 45 18.51 8.66 13.22
CA PRO A 45 19.10 7.52 12.54
C PRO A 45 18.90 6.25 13.37
N THR A 46 18.44 5.18 12.74
CA THR A 46 18.53 3.86 13.37
C THR A 46 19.99 3.43 13.26
N ASN A 47 20.67 3.25 14.39
CA ASN A 47 22.00 2.63 14.45
C ASN A 47 21.88 1.14 14.10
N VAL A 48 21.55 0.84 12.85
CA VAL A 48 22.02 -0.38 12.22
C VAL A 48 23.40 -0.01 11.71
N GLU A 49 24.43 -0.63 12.26
CA GLU A 49 25.78 -0.50 11.69
C GLU A 49 25.65 -0.81 10.20
N ASP A 50 26.01 0.16 9.35
CA ASP A 50 26.06 -0.01 7.92
C ASP A 50 27.12 -1.10 7.66
N ASP A 51 26.71 -2.37 7.64
CA ASP A 51 27.48 -3.48 7.05
C ASP A 51 27.50 -3.26 5.53
N ASP A 52 28.28 -2.28 5.13
CA ASP A 52 28.58 -1.90 3.74
C ASP A 52 29.44 -2.95 3.00
N ASP A 53 29.55 -4.20 3.49
CA ASP A 53 30.30 -5.27 2.80
C ASP A 53 29.79 -6.71 3.07
N GLU A 54 28.53 -6.91 3.39
CA GLU A 54 27.90 -8.21 3.13
C GLU A 54 26.87 -8.00 2.05
N GLY A 55 27.28 -8.30 0.80
CA GLY A 55 26.36 -8.40 -0.30
C GLY A 55 25.13 -9.15 0.20
N ILE A 56 23.97 -8.52 0.09
CA ILE A 56 22.70 -9.22 0.18
C ILE A 56 22.75 -10.21 -0.98
N HIS A 57 23.36 -11.37 -0.73
CA HIS A 57 23.05 -12.60 -1.39
C HIS A 57 21.58 -12.75 -1.04
N ILE A 58 20.74 -12.21 -1.91
CA ILE A 58 19.36 -12.64 -2.04
C ILE A 58 19.57 -14.11 -2.40
N ASP A 59 19.66 -14.94 -1.37
CA ASP A 59 19.68 -16.37 -1.55
C ASP A 59 18.40 -16.66 -2.29
N ASP A 60 18.57 -17.25 -3.46
CA ASP A 60 17.54 -17.57 -4.45
C ASP A 60 16.48 -18.54 -3.86
N GLY A 61 16.63 -18.92 -2.59
CA GLY A 61 15.66 -19.64 -1.77
C GLY A 61 14.39 -18.86 -1.40
N ALA A 62 14.34 -17.53 -1.53
CA ALA A 62 13.10 -16.78 -1.31
C ALA A 62 12.01 -17.06 -2.38
N PHE A 63 12.36 -17.71 -3.49
CA PHE A 63 11.42 -18.19 -4.50
C PHE A 63 11.06 -19.68 -4.37
N LEU A 64 11.67 -20.41 -3.44
CA LEU A 64 11.32 -21.81 -3.22
C LEU A 64 10.13 -21.87 -2.25
N ILE A 65 8.98 -22.20 -2.81
CA ILE A 65 7.87 -22.81 -2.08
C ILE A 65 8.43 -24.09 -1.45
N GLN A 66 8.99 -23.98 -0.24
CA GLN A 66 9.59 -25.12 0.42
C GLN A 66 8.48 -25.92 1.10
N GLU A 67 8.20 -27.05 0.46
CA GLU A 67 7.53 -28.21 1.04
C GLU A 67 8.09 -28.47 2.45
N VAL A 68 7.19 -28.51 3.42
CA VAL A 68 7.45 -28.55 4.87
C VAL A 68 8.47 -29.64 5.23
N PRO A 69 9.61 -29.30 5.87
CA PRO A 69 10.39 -30.28 6.60
C PRO A 69 9.99 -30.28 8.08
N GLU A 70 9.70 -31.48 8.57
CA GLU A 70 9.48 -31.82 9.97
C GLU A 70 10.76 -31.58 10.80
N ASP A 71 10.99 -30.38 11.30
CA ASP A 71 11.81 -30.20 12.51
C ASP A 71 11.50 -28.87 13.22
N VAL A 72 10.81 -28.97 14.36
CA VAL A 72 10.07 -27.87 15.00
C VAL A 72 10.94 -27.01 15.93
N ASP A 73 12.18 -27.39 16.22
CA ASP A 73 12.87 -26.82 17.40
C ASP A 73 13.90 -25.70 17.12
N LYS A 74 14.14 -25.28 15.87
CA LYS A 74 15.20 -24.29 15.56
C LYS A 74 14.77 -22.91 15.07
N TYR A 75 13.48 -22.67 14.84
CA TYR A 75 13.00 -21.42 14.24
C TYR A 75 12.30 -20.45 15.21
N LEU A 76 12.23 -20.77 16.51
CA LEU A 76 11.51 -19.97 17.50
C LEU A 76 12.16 -18.62 17.85
N ASN A 77 13.39 -18.35 17.38
CA ASN A 77 14.15 -17.14 17.71
C ASN A 77 14.39 -16.18 16.52
N GLN A 78 13.86 -16.49 15.33
CA GLN A 78 13.84 -15.52 14.24
C GLN A 78 12.51 -14.77 14.29
N PRO A 79 12.50 -13.43 14.13
CA PRO A 79 11.26 -12.73 13.84
C PRO A 79 10.65 -13.45 12.65
N THR A 80 9.44 -13.97 12.81
CA THR A 80 8.71 -14.57 11.70
C THR A 80 8.73 -13.52 10.59
N LEU A 81 9.44 -13.80 9.50
CA LEU A 81 9.51 -12.90 8.36
C LEU A 81 8.14 -12.97 7.70
N ILE A 82 7.20 -12.19 8.23
CA ILE A 82 5.83 -12.15 7.73
C ILE A 82 5.87 -11.27 6.48
N ASN A 83 5.58 -11.89 5.33
CA ASN A 83 5.47 -11.18 4.08
C ASN A 83 4.29 -10.17 4.14
N ALA A 84 4.40 -9.02 3.47
CA ALA A 84 3.33 -8.04 3.37
C ALA A 84 1.99 -8.66 2.91
N TYR A 85 2.01 -9.65 1.99
CA TYR A 85 0.80 -10.37 1.57
C TYR A 85 0.17 -11.20 2.70
N GLN A 86 0.99 -11.79 3.59
CA GLN A 86 0.50 -12.52 4.75
C GLN A 86 -0.13 -11.55 5.75
N VAL A 87 0.54 -10.44 6.07
CA VAL A 87 -0.01 -9.38 6.94
C VAL A 87 -1.34 -8.86 6.38
N ILE A 88 -1.38 -8.57 5.08
CA ILE A 88 -2.58 -8.10 4.38
C ILE A 88 -3.70 -9.14 4.44
N SER A 89 -3.39 -10.41 4.14
CA SER A 89 -4.39 -11.49 4.14
C SER A 89 -4.98 -11.80 5.52
N MET A 90 -4.25 -11.49 6.60
CA MET A 90 -4.71 -11.70 7.98
C MET A 90 -5.80 -10.69 8.39
N PHE A 91 -5.91 -9.56 7.70
CA PHE A 91 -7.01 -8.63 7.93
C PHE A 91 -8.30 -9.15 7.28
N SER A 92 -9.34 -9.37 8.09
CA SER A 92 -10.66 -9.84 7.61
C SER A 92 -11.31 -8.92 6.56
N CYS A 93 -10.91 -7.64 6.54
CA CYS A 93 -11.32 -6.66 5.55
C CYS A 93 -10.48 -6.65 4.25
N LEU A 94 -9.43 -7.46 4.16
CA LEU A 94 -8.50 -7.56 3.03
C LEU A 94 -8.37 -9.01 2.55
N ASP A 95 -9.49 -9.74 2.55
CA ASP A 95 -9.59 -11.04 1.88
C ASP A 95 -9.13 -10.92 0.41
N LEU A 96 -8.02 -11.60 0.08
CA LEU A 96 -7.38 -11.64 -1.23
C LEU A 96 -7.76 -12.90 -2.02
N SER A 97 -8.64 -13.76 -1.51
CA SER A 97 -9.05 -15.01 -2.18
C SER A 97 -9.46 -14.79 -3.63
N GLY A 98 -10.19 -13.70 -3.91
CA GLY A 98 -10.62 -13.33 -5.27
C GLY A 98 -9.49 -12.95 -6.25
N PHE A 99 -8.24 -12.73 -5.79
CA PHE A 99 -7.08 -12.55 -6.68
C PHE A 99 -6.51 -13.88 -7.20
N PHE A 100 -6.82 -14.99 -6.53
CA PHE A 100 -6.27 -16.32 -6.81
C PHE A 100 -7.31 -17.29 -7.39
N GLU A 101 -8.57 -16.86 -7.54
CA GLU A 101 -9.64 -17.64 -8.19
C GLU A 101 -9.54 -17.57 -9.71
N LYS A 102 -9.86 -18.69 -10.38
CA LYS A 102 -9.87 -18.75 -11.86
C LYS A 102 -10.92 -17.78 -12.40
N GLU A 103 -10.58 -17.13 -13.52
CA GLU A 103 -11.27 -15.97 -14.13
C GLU A 103 -12.80 -16.07 -14.21
N ASP A 104 -13.36 -17.28 -14.33
CA ASP A 104 -14.80 -17.53 -14.44
C ASP A 104 -15.59 -17.45 -13.10
N ALA A 105 -14.94 -17.31 -11.95
CA ALA A 105 -15.58 -17.28 -10.63
C ALA A 105 -15.61 -15.90 -9.95
N SER A 106 -14.88 -14.91 -10.46
CA SER A 106 -14.68 -13.64 -9.76
C SER A 106 -15.76 -12.61 -10.08
N GLU A 107 -16.83 -12.57 -9.29
CA GLU A 107 -17.70 -11.40 -9.22
C GLU A 107 -16.96 -10.32 -8.40
N GLY A 108 -16.35 -9.34 -9.07
CA GLY A 108 -15.49 -8.33 -8.45
C GLY A 108 -16.15 -7.66 -7.24
N LYS A 109 -15.70 -8.01 -6.03
CA LYS A 109 -16.28 -7.50 -4.78
C LYS A 109 -15.68 -6.15 -4.40
N ILE A 110 -16.39 -5.08 -4.72
CA ILE A 110 -16.05 -3.72 -4.25
C ILE A 110 -16.53 -3.57 -2.80
N ARG A 111 -15.64 -3.14 -1.89
CA ARG A 111 -15.94 -2.87 -0.48
C ARG A 111 -15.78 -1.38 -0.19
N PHE A 112 -16.69 -0.84 0.62
CA PHE A 112 -16.61 0.51 1.17
C PHE A 112 -17.06 0.49 2.63
N THR A 113 -16.64 1.47 3.42
CA THR A 113 -17.00 1.60 4.84
C THR A 113 -18.06 2.68 5.03
N SER A 114 -18.97 2.46 5.99
CA SER A 114 -19.96 3.46 6.40
C SER A 114 -20.35 3.27 7.85
N ASN A 115 -20.68 4.38 8.51
CA ASN A 115 -21.24 4.39 9.86
C ASN A 115 -22.78 4.22 9.86
N HIS A 116 -23.41 4.10 8.68
CA HIS A 116 -24.85 3.91 8.54
C HIS A 116 -25.22 2.43 8.39
N SER A 117 -26.43 2.06 8.82
CA SER A 117 -26.96 0.73 8.54
C SER A 117 -27.13 0.54 7.03
N PRO A 118 -27.04 -0.71 6.50
CA PRO A 118 -27.20 -0.96 5.07
C PRO A 118 -28.51 -0.43 4.49
N LYS A 119 -29.60 -0.45 5.26
CA LYS A 119 -30.92 0.07 4.83
C LYS A 119 -30.87 1.58 4.64
N ASN A 120 -30.44 2.30 5.67
CA ASN A 120 -30.36 3.75 5.66
C ASN A 120 -29.39 4.24 4.58
N LEU A 121 -28.31 3.48 4.33
CA LEU A 121 -27.34 3.80 3.30
C LEU A 121 -27.94 3.68 1.89
N LEU A 122 -28.68 2.60 1.62
CA LEU A 122 -29.33 2.39 0.33
C LEU A 122 -30.43 3.44 0.07
N GLU A 123 -31.22 3.76 1.09
CA GLU A 123 -32.23 4.84 1.02
C GLU A 123 -31.57 6.19 0.71
N LYS A 124 -30.50 6.55 1.44
CA LYS A 124 -29.78 7.80 1.22
C LYS A 124 -29.16 7.89 -0.18
N ILE A 125 -28.63 6.78 -0.70
CA ILE A 125 -28.11 6.75 -2.08
C ILE A 125 -29.25 6.96 -3.08
N GLU A 126 -30.39 6.29 -2.88
CA GLU A 126 -31.56 6.45 -3.74
C GLU A 126 -32.10 7.88 -3.75
N ASP A 127 -32.21 8.51 -2.57
CA ASP A 127 -32.66 9.90 -2.45
C ASP A 127 -31.74 10.86 -3.23
N ILE A 128 -30.41 10.72 -3.08
CA ILE A 128 -29.43 11.55 -3.79
C ILE A 128 -29.50 11.32 -5.30
N VAL A 129 -29.61 10.06 -5.74
CA VAL A 129 -29.63 9.72 -7.17
C VAL A 129 -30.91 10.23 -7.82
N THR A 130 -32.05 10.14 -7.13
CA THR A 130 -33.33 10.68 -7.61
C THR A 130 -33.36 12.21 -7.61
N GLU A 131 -32.77 12.87 -6.62
CA GLU A 131 -32.57 14.34 -6.62
C GLU A 131 -31.73 14.80 -7.82
N MET A 132 -30.74 14.00 -8.23
CA MET A 132 -29.95 14.23 -9.44
C MET A 132 -30.69 13.92 -10.76
N GLY A 133 -31.97 13.52 -10.69
CA GLY A 133 -32.80 13.19 -11.86
C GLY A 133 -32.48 11.85 -12.50
N LEU A 134 -31.76 10.97 -11.80
CA LEU A 134 -31.42 9.63 -12.28
C LEU A 134 -32.45 8.61 -11.77
N GLN A 135 -32.73 7.59 -12.59
CA GLN A 135 -33.63 6.49 -12.20
C GLN A 135 -32.87 5.39 -11.47
N VAL A 136 -33.47 4.87 -10.40
CA VAL A 136 -32.90 3.82 -9.54
C VAL A 136 -33.58 2.50 -9.85
N TRP A 137 -32.78 1.48 -10.19
CA TRP A 137 -33.24 0.08 -10.28
C TRP A 137 -32.55 -0.76 -9.22
N LYS A 138 -33.35 -1.40 -8.36
CA LYS A 138 -32.85 -2.31 -7.31
C LYS A 138 -32.86 -3.75 -7.83
N LYS A 139 -31.68 -4.35 -8.04
CA LYS A 139 -31.54 -5.78 -8.36
C LYS A 139 -30.62 -6.44 -7.36
N ASN A 140 -31.11 -7.40 -6.56
CA ASN A 140 -30.29 -8.15 -5.59
C ASN A 140 -29.26 -7.33 -4.78
N ARG A 141 -29.64 -6.14 -4.30
CA ARG A 141 -28.77 -5.17 -3.58
C ARG A 141 -27.77 -4.37 -4.44
N MET A 142 -27.96 -4.29 -5.75
CA MET A 142 -27.27 -3.34 -6.64
C MET A 142 -28.23 -2.26 -7.13
N VAL A 143 -27.73 -1.03 -7.20
CA VAL A 143 -28.34 0.12 -7.88
C VAL A 143 -27.53 0.42 -9.12
N SER A 144 -28.16 0.54 -10.28
CA SER A 144 -27.49 0.77 -11.56
C SER A 144 -28.12 1.96 -12.30
N LYS A 145 -27.29 2.69 -13.05
CA LYS A 145 -27.68 3.79 -13.95
C LYS A 145 -28.04 3.22 -15.33
N VAL A 146 -29.09 3.75 -15.95
CA VAL A 146 -29.39 3.57 -17.39
C VAL A 146 -28.66 4.62 -18.20
#